data_AF-A0A4U1BJW4-F1
#
_entry.id   AF-A0A4U1BJW4-F1
#
_cell.length_a   1.000
_cell.length_b   1.000
_cell.length_c   1.000
_cell.angle_alpha   90.00
_cell.angle_beta   90.00
_cell.angle_gamma   90.00
#
_symmetry.space_group_name_H-M   'P 1'
#
loop_
_entity.id
_entity.type
_entity.pdbx_description
1 polymer ?
#
loop_
_entity_poly.entity_id
_entity_poly.type
_entity_poly.pdbx_seq_one_letter_code
_entity_poly.pdbx_strand_id
1 'polypeptide(L)'
;MRHLLIALAMAALSGLAPAQGRELPPMMYLTSLNLDSLLESLKQKPEFARLNGELIGSPLRLVVSHEFEMTAGGSAAGLTSAMLAGGSLGLLPVVTNNDLVITYDIRVHNRSVSKYRFRENFTEAKNIYANQGNTALAKEAAAWVLTTVDPFLEQMNADPKVAELLEEYRFYFGDQPQP
;
A
#
# COMPACT_ATOMS: atom_id res chain seq x y z
N MET A 1 -52.35 35.63 8.97
CA MET A 1 -50.98 35.60 8.41
C MET A 1 -50.07 34.73 9.28
N ARG A 2 -50.27 33.41 9.33
CA ARG A 2 -49.62 32.53 10.33
C ARG A 2 -49.35 31.09 9.89
N HIS A 3 -49.35 30.80 8.58
CA HIS A 3 -49.26 29.40 8.11
C HIS A 3 -48.25 29.14 6.97
N LEU A 4 -47.28 30.02 6.72
CA LEU A 4 -46.40 29.88 5.54
C LEU A 4 -44.91 29.83 5.86
N LEU A 5 -44.51 29.19 6.97
CA LEU A 5 -43.10 29.11 7.38
C LEU A 5 -42.65 27.75 7.94
N ILE A 6 -43.45 26.69 7.78
CA ILE A 6 -43.13 25.35 8.34
C ILE A 6 -42.75 24.32 7.26
N ALA A 7 -42.90 24.64 5.96
CA ALA A 7 -42.67 23.67 4.88
C ALA A 7 -41.22 23.60 4.34
N LEU A 8 -40.28 24.42 4.83
CA LEU A 8 -38.91 24.50 4.28
C LEU A 8 -37.82 23.98 5.22
N ALA A 9 -38.18 23.20 6.25
CA ALA A 9 -37.21 22.62 7.19
C ALA A 9 -37.05 21.09 7.07
N MET A 10 -37.72 20.46 6.10
CA MET A 10 -37.88 19.00 6.06
C MET A 10 -37.28 18.32 4.83
N ALA A 11 -36.33 18.97 4.14
CA ALA A 11 -35.68 18.44 2.94
C ALA A 11 -34.13 18.37 3.02
N ALA A 12 -33.53 18.63 4.18
CA ALA A 12 -32.06 18.71 4.33
C ALA A 12 -31.46 17.72 5.34
N LEU A 13 -32.12 16.60 5.63
CA LEU A 13 -31.63 15.57 6.57
C LEU A 13 -31.54 14.16 5.96
N SER A 14 -31.26 14.05 4.66
CA SER A 14 -31.07 12.74 4.00
C SER A 14 -29.63 12.53 3.51
N GLY A 15 -28.62 12.90 4.29
CA GLY A 15 -27.22 12.87 3.81
C GLY A 15 -26.12 12.63 4.83
N LEU A 16 -26.44 12.23 6.06
CA LEU A 16 -25.42 11.80 7.04
C LEU A 16 -25.75 10.37 7.48
N ALA A 17 -25.69 9.44 6.52
CA ALA A 17 -25.28 8.10 6.90
C ALA A 17 -23.87 8.27 7.49
N PRO A 18 -23.60 7.84 8.74
CA PRO A 18 -22.22 7.68 9.14
C PRO A 18 -21.58 6.80 8.08
N ALA A 19 -20.39 7.18 7.60
CA ALA A 19 -19.56 6.25 6.87
C ALA A 19 -19.30 5.08 7.82
N GLN A 20 -20.20 4.09 7.81
CA GLN A 20 -19.95 2.79 8.39
C GLN A 20 -18.64 2.39 7.76
N GLY A 21 -17.58 2.29 8.58
CA GLY A 21 -16.24 1.94 8.13
C GLY A 21 -16.39 0.80 7.14
N ARG A 22 -15.85 0.99 5.94
CA ARG A 22 -16.09 0.10 4.83
C ARG A 22 -15.28 -1.16 5.08
N GLU A 23 -15.75 -2.00 5.99
CA GLU A 23 -15.07 -3.23 6.39
C GLU A 23 -14.91 -4.09 5.15
N LEU A 24 -13.66 -4.36 4.79
CA LEU A 24 -13.39 -5.24 3.67
C LEU A 24 -13.65 -6.68 4.13
N PRO A 25 -14.08 -7.55 3.21
CA PRO A 25 -14.17 -8.98 3.47
C PRO A 25 -12.79 -9.54 3.89
N PRO A 26 -12.73 -10.75 4.47
CA PRO A 26 -11.48 -11.43 4.71
C PRO A 26 -10.65 -11.51 3.43
N MET A 27 -9.39 -11.08 3.49
CA MET A 27 -8.47 -11.11 2.36
C MET A 27 -7.15 -11.72 2.75
N MET A 28 -6.56 -12.45 1.80
CA MET A 28 -5.20 -12.95 1.95
C MET A 28 -4.20 -11.81 1.79
N TYR A 29 -3.29 -11.65 2.73
CA TYR A 29 -2.16 -10.74 2.61
C TYR A 29 -0.95 -11.44 1.99
N LEU A 30 -0.38 -10.82 0.96
CA LEU A 30 0.87 -11.25 0.35
C LEU A 30 1.79 -10.05 0.22
N THR A 31 3.06 -10.21 0.59
CA THR A 31 4.02 -9.11 0.48
C THR A 31 5.37 -9.59 -0.03
N SER A 32 6.04 -8.77 -0.85
CA SER A 32 7.46 -8.96 -1.17
C SER A 32 8.39 -8.26 -0.18
N LEU A 33 7.85 -7.51 0.77
CA LEU A 33 8.60 -6.80 1.80
C LEU A 33 8.83 -7.71 3.00
N ASN A 34 10.08 -7.79 3.47
CA ASN A 34 10.39 -8.39 4.78
C ASN A 34 10.17 -7.34 5.88
N LEU A 35 8.91 -6.95 6.09
CA LEU A 35 8.51 -5.87 7.02
C LEU A 35 7.18 -6.21 7.71
N ASP A 36 7.25 -6.96 8.82
CA ASP A 36 6.07 -7.40 9.58
C ASP A 36 5.21 -6.24 10.10
N SER A 37 5.85 -5.10 10.42
CA SER A 37 5.16 -3.89 10.89
C SER A 37 4.17 -3.32 9.88
N LEU A 38 4.31 -3.62 8.59
CA LEU A 38 3.35 -3.19 7.58
C LEU A 38 2.01 -3.91 7.71
N LEU A 39 2.03 -5.23 7.95
CA LEU A 39 0.80 -6.00 8.18
C LEU A 39 0.10 -5.50 9.45
N GLU A 40 0.86 -5.27 10.52
CA GLU A 40 0.33 -4.73 11.78
C GLU A 40 -0.28 -3.33 11.58
N SER A 41 0.38 -2.46 10.83
CA SER A 41 -0.13 -1.11 10.52
C SER A 41 -1.42 -1.16 9.69
N LEU A 42 -1.52 -2.08 8.73
CA LEU A 42 -2.76 -2.31 7.97
C LEU A 42 -3.88 -2.84 8.87
N LYS A 43 -3.60 -3.82 9.74
CA LYS A 43 -4.60 -4.41 10.66
C LYS A 43 -5.18 -3.43 11.67
N GLN A 44 -4.46 -2.36 12.01
CA GLN A 44 -4.97 -1.29 12.86
C GLN A 44 -6.10 -0.48 12.21
N LYS A 45 -6.32 -0.65 10.90
CA LYS A 45 -7.35 0.04 10.13
C LYS A 45 -8.62 -0.82 10.07
N PRO A 46 -9.81 -0.28 10.38
CA PRO A 46 -11.06 -1.04 10.38
C PRO A 46 -11.30 -1.81 9.07
N GLU A 47 -10.95 -1.20 7.94
CA GLU A 47 -11.09 -1.77 6.61
C GLU A 47 -10.30 -3.08 6.45
N PHE A 48 -9.15 -3.21 7.12
CA PHE A 48 -8.24 -4.36 7.00
C PHE A 48 -8.11 -5.18 8.29
N ALA A 49 -9.02 -5.01 9.25
CA ALA A 49 -9.00 -5.77 10.51
C ALA A 49 -8.99 -7.30 10.28
N ARG A 50 -9.57 -7.76 9.17
CA ARG A 50 -9.70 -9.18 8.78
C ARG A 50 -8.65 -9.65 7.78
N LEU A 51 -7.59 -8.88 7.60
CA LEU A 51 -6.48 -9.23 6.74
C LEU A 51 -5.62 -10.34 7.39
N ASN A 52 -5.35 -11.42 6.66
CA ASN A 52 -4.54 -12.53 7.18
C ASN A 52 -3.68 -13.17 6.10
N GLY A 53 -2.41 -13.47 6.40
CA GLY A 53 -1.51 -14.19 5.48
C GLY A 53 -1.83 -15.67 5.33
N GLU A 54 -2.53 -16.27 6.30
CA GLU A 54 -2.84 -17.71 6.36
C GLU A 54 -4.22 -18.08 5.78
N LEU A 55 -4.91 -17.12 5.15
CA LEU A 55 -6.17 -17.35 4.42
C LEU A 55 -5.94 -18.04 3.06
N ILE A 56 -5.37 -19.25 3.11
CA ILE A 56 -5.07 -20.05 1.92
C ILE A 56 -6.39 -20.36 1.18
N GLY A 57 -6.41 -20.08 -0.12
CA GLY A 57 -7.59 -20.31 -0.96
C GLY A 57 -8.56 -19.12 -1.02
N SER A 58 -8.31 -18.01 -0.31
CA SER A 58 -9.12 -16.81 -0.46
C SER A 58 -9.10 -16.29 -1.92
N PRO A 59 -10.27 -16.02 -2.52
CA PRO A 59 -10.35 -15.42 -3.84
C PRO A 59 -9.89 -13.96 -3.81
N LEU A 60 -10.04 -13.28 -2.66
CA LEU A 60 -9.65 -11.89 -2.46
C LEU A 60 -8.27 -11.80 -1.81
N ARG A 61 -7.41 -10.96 -2.39
CA ARG A 61 -6.02 -10.79 -1.94
C ARG A 61 -5.61 -9.33 -1.98
N LEU A 62 -4.88 -8.91 -0.95
CA LEU A 62 -4.08 -7.70 -0.97
C LEU A 62 -2.62 -8.10 -1.19
N VAL A 63 -2.08 -7.71 -2.34
CA VAL A 63 -0.67 -7.95 -2.68
C VAL A 63 0.08 -6.64 -2.56
N VAL A 64 1.10 -6.60 -1.70
CA VAL A 64 2.01 -5.46 -1.57
C VAL A 64 3.37 -5.82 -2.14
N SER A 65 3.81 -5.11 -3.16
CA SER A 65 5.10 -5.36 -3.79
C SER A 65 5.98 -4.12 -3.78
N HIS A 66 7.28 -4.32 -3.61
CA HIS A 66 8.29 -3.29 -3.79
C HIS A 66 9.12 -3.52 -5.06
N GLU A 67 9.52 -2.43 -5.70
CA GLU A 67 10.42 -2.39 -6.84
C GLU A 67 11.41 -1.25 -6.66
N PHE A 68 12.66 -1.44 -7.07
CA PHE A 68 13.65 -0.37 -7.16
C PHE A 68 13.85 0.01 -8.62
N GLU A 69 13.41 1.22 -8.98
CA GLU A 69 13.59 1.78 -10.30
C GLU A 69 14.82 2.70 -10.28
N MET A 70 15.82 2.44 -11.13
CA MET A 70 16.99 3.34 -11.22
C MET A 70 16.59 4.67 -11.83
N THR A 71 17.01 5.78 -11.21
CA THR A 71 16.82 7.11 -11.81
C THR A 71 17.95 7.40 -12.82
N ALA A 72 17.71 8.34 -13.76
CA ALA A 72 18.75 8.77 -14.70
C ALA A 72 19.99 9.33 -13.97
N GLY A 73 19.79 10.04 -12.86
CA GLY A 73 20.86 10.51 -11.99
C GLY A 73 21.55 9.36 -11.22
N GLY A 74 20.80 8.36 -10.78
CA GLY A 74 21.33 7.17 -10.13
C GLY A 74 22.18 6.28 -11.03
N SER A 75 21.84 6.19 -12.31
CA SER A 75 22.65 5.46 -13.29
C SER A 75 24.03 6.11 -13.50
N ALA A 76 24.05 7.43 -13.68
CA ALA A 76 25.30 8.19 -13.83
C ALA A 76 26.15 8.15 -12.54
N ALA A 77 25.55 8.42 -11.38
CA ALA A 77 26.24 8.39 -10.09
C ALA A 77 26.74 6.97 -9.73
N GLY A 78 25.93 5.95 -10.02
CA GLY A 78 26.29 4.54 -9.81
C GLY A 78 27.48 4.11 -10.65
N LEU A 79 27.53 4.47 -11.92
CA LEU A 79 28.66 4.13 -12.79
C LEU A 79 29.96 4.84 -12.36
N THR A 80 29.90 6.15 -12.11
CA THR A 80 31.09 6.92 -11.69
C THR A 80 31.62 6.44 -10.34
N SER A 81 30.73 6.21 -9.37
CA SER A 81 31.13 5.70 -8.05
C SER A 81 31.63 4.27 -8.10
N ALA A 82 31.10 3.41 -8.98
CA ALA A 82 31.64 2.07 -9.21
C ALA A 82 33.05 2.11 -9.82
N MET A 83 33.33 3.02 -10.76
CA MET A 83 34.67 3.20 -11.31
C MET A 83 35.67 3.65 -10.23
N LEU A 84 35.27 4.62 -9.39
CA LEU A 84 36.09 5.10 -8.27
C LEU A 84 36.30 4.03 -7.20
N ALA A 85 35.24 3.29 -6.85
CA ALA A 85 35.31 2.16 -5.93
C ALA A 85 36.26 1.09 -6.45
N GLY A 86 36.14 0.70 -7.72
CA GLY A 86 37.05 -0.26 -8.37
C GLY A 86 38.50 0.21 -8.39
N GLY A 87 38.75 1.49 -8.72
CA GLY A 87 40.08 2.09 -8.69
C GLY A 87 40.68 2.16 -7.28
N SER A 88 39.84 2.27 -6.25
CA SER A 88 40.24 2.28 -4.84
C SER A 88 40.31 0.90 -4.18
N LEU A 89 40.25 -0.20 -4.96
CA LEU A 89 40.17 -1.58 -4.44
C LEU A 89 38.99 -1.78 -3.45
N GLY A 90 37.86 -1.11 -3.71
CA GLY A 90 36.65 -1.18 -2.90
C GLY A 90 36.72 -0.43 -1.56
N LEU A 91 37.72 0.44 -1.36
CA LEU A 91 37.80 1.30 -0.19
C LEU A 91 36.70 2.36 -0.19
N LEU A 92 36.40 2.93 -1.37
CA LEU A 92 35.33 3.90 -1.56
C LEU A 92 33.98 3.19 -1.82
N PRO A 93 32.87 3.69 -1.25
CA PRO A 93 31.55 3.14 -1.49
C PRO A 93 31.02 3.51 -2.87
N VAL A 94 30.20 2.63 -3.42
CA VAL A 94 29.36 2.91 -4.59
C VAL A 94 28.11 3.64 -4.11
N VAL A 95 27.78 4.76 -4.71
CA VAL A 95 26.59 5.55 -4.38
C VAL A 95 25.61 5.45 -5.53
N THR A 96 24.40 4.98 -5.23
CA THR A 96 23.31 4.85 -6.20
C THR A 96 22.09 5.60 -5.70
N ASN A 97 21.36 6.21 -6.63
CA ASN A 97 20.12 6.92 -6.35
C ASN A 97 18.97 6.17 -7.05
N ASN A 98 18.08 5.58 -6.26
CA ASN A 98 17.01 4.73 -6.79
C ASN A 98 15.66 5.22 -6.27
N ASP A 99 14.64 5.09 -7.10
CA ASP A 99 13.25 5.26 -6.68
C ASP A 99 12.77 3.93 -6.10
N LEU A 100 12.35 3.93 -4.83
CA LEU A 100 11.61 2.83 -4.24
C LEU A 100 10.13 3.02 -4.59
N VAL A 101 9.54 2.02 -5.24
CA VAL A 101 8.13 2.01 -5.61
C VAL A 101 7.40 0.94 -4.82
N ILE A 102 6.39 1.34 -4.05
CA ILE A 102 5.47 0.44 -3.35
C ILE A 102 4.18 0.38 -4.12
N THR A 103 3.75 -0.83 -4.45
CA THR A 103 2.48 -1.08 -5.13
C THR A 103 1.57 -1.88 -4.21
N TYR A 104 0.39 -1.33 -3.92
CA TYR A 104 -0.72 -2.06 -3.31
C TYR A 104 -1.66 -2.51 -4.44
N ASP A 105 -1.92 -3.81 -4.53
CA ASP A 105 -2.73 -4.43 -5.59
C ASP A 105 -3.83 -5.28 -4.96
N ILE A 106 -5.08 -4.82 -5.12
CA ILE A 106 -6.28 -5.54 -4.69
C ILE A 106 -6.68 -6.49 -5.82
N ARG A 107 -6.72 -7.79 -5.52
CA ARG A 107 -6.98 -8.85 -6.51
C ARG A 107 -8.19 -9.70 -6.14
N VAL A 108 -8.92 -10.12 -7.18
CA VAL A 108 -9.97 -11.15 -7.12
C VAL A 108 -9.61 -12.26 -8.09
N HIS A 109 -9.53 -13.50 -7.62
CA HIS A 109 -9.10 -14.66 -8.42
C HIS A 109 -7.81 -14.39 -9.22
N ASN A 110 -6.85 -13.74 -8.56
CA ASN A 110 -5.56 -13.34 -9.13
C ASN A 110 -5.62 -12.30 -10.27
N ARG A 111 -6.78 -11.72 -10.56
CA ARG A 111 -6.95 -10.56 -11.45
C ARG A 111 -6.92 -9.28 -10.63
N SER A 112 -6.20 -8.28 -11.10
CA SER A 112 -6.12 -6.98 -10.43
C SER A 112 -7.39 -6.18 -10.67
N VAL A 113 -7.99 -5.70 -9.58
CA VAL A 113 -9.13 -4.77 -9.59
C VAL A 113 -8.62 -3.34 -9.56
N SER A 114 -7.74 -3.06 -8.59
CA SER A 114 -7.20 -1.74 -8.34
C SER A 114 -5.75 -1.82 -7.91
N LYS A 115 -4.94 -0.88 -8.40
CA LYS A 115 -3.51 -0.76 -8.06
C LYS A 115 -3.19 0.67 -7.67
N TYR A 116 -2.43 0.81 -6.59
CA TYR A 116 -1.99 2.09 -6.05
C TYR A 116 -0.48 2.07 -5.94
N ARG A 117 0.19 3.02 -6.58
CA ARG A 117 1.66 3.12 -6.62
C ARG A 117 2.12 4.35 -5.88
N PHE A 118 3.03 4.16 -4.93
CA PHE A 118 3.71 5.20 -4.19
C PHE A 118 5.20 5.13 -4.49
N ARG A 119 5.84 6.28 -4.69
CA ARG A 119 7.25 6.36 -5.08
C ARG A 119 7.96 7.37 -4.21
N GLU A 120 9.17 7.03 -3.76
CA GLU A 120 10.08 7.94 -3.07
C GLU A 120 11.52 7.66 -3.46
N ASN A 121 12.33 8.71 -3.46
CA ASN A 121 13.70 8.63 -3.89
C ASN A 121 14.63 8.35 -2.71
N PHE A 122 15.46 7.32 -2.82
CA PHE A 122 16.46 6.97 -1.81
C PHE A 122 17.86 6.97 -2.41
N THR A 123 18.80 7.57 -1.68
CA THR A 123 20.22 7.50 -2.02
C THR A 123 20.91 6.52 -1.08
N GLU A 124 21.50 5.47 -1.65
CA GLU A 124 22.20 4.44 -0.90
C GLU A 124 23.69 4.46 -1.23
N ALA A 125 24.52 4.39 -0.18
CA ALA A 125 25.95 4.16 -0.28
C ALA A 125 26.27 2.72 0.13
N LYS A 126 26.75 1.90 -0.81
CA LYS A 126 27.08 0.49 -0.59
C LYS A 126 28.58 0.28 -0.75
N ASN A 127 29.22 -0.24 0.29
CA ASN A 127 30.58 -0.76 0.16
C ASN A 127 30.54 -2.18 -0.43
N ILE A 128 31.41 -2.45 -1.40
CA ILE A 128 31.48 -3.72 -2.15
C ILE A 128 31.67 -4.92 -1.20
N TYR A 129 32.32 -4.72 -0.05
CA TYR A 129 32.59 -5.77 0.94
C TYR A 129 31.55 -5.87 2.06
N ALA A 130 30.65 -4.88 2.22
CA ALA A 130 29.79 -4.78 3.40
C ALA A 130 28.48 -5.56 3.31
N ASN A 131 28.13 -6.13 2.14
CA ASN A 131 26.74 -6.52 1.87
C ASN A 131 26.55 -7.98 1.43
N GLN A 132 27.16 -8.93 2.15
CA GLN A 132 26.96 -10.37 1.92
C GLN A 132 25.66 -10.94 2.56
N GLY A 133 24.54 -10.21 2.57
CA GLY A 133 23.28 -10.86 2.96
C GLY A 133 22.08 -10.02 3.39
N ASN A 134 22.12 -8.68 3.38
CA ASN A 134 20.97 -7.90 3.87
C ASN A 134 20.11 -7.41 2.70
N THR A 135 19.11 -8.21 2.32
CA THR A 135 18.02 -7.82 1.40
C THR A 135 16.92 -6.99 2.08
N ALA A 136 17.07 -6.70 3.37
CA ALA A 136 16.13 -5.86 4.10
C ALA A 136 16.18 -4.40 3.63
N LEU A 137 15.02 -3.73 3.63
CA LEU A 137 14.94 -2.29 3.39
C LEU A 137 15.77 -1.53 4.42
N ALA A 138 16.43 -0.45 3.98
CA ALA A 138 17.02 0.52 4.90
C ALA A 138 15.95 1.05 5.86
N LYS A 139 16.34 1.39 7.10
CA LYS A 139 15.41 1.84 8.15
C LYS A 139 14.53 3.02 7.71
N GLU A 140 15.12 3.96 6.98
CA GLU A 140 14.42 5.14 6.45
C GLU A 140 13.39 4.75 5.38
N ALA A 141 13.77 3.86 4.46
CA ALA A 141 12.87 3.33 3.46
C ALA A 141 11.72 2.55 4.10
N ALA A 142 12.02 1.68 5.08
CA ALA A 142 10.99 0.94 5.83
C ALA A 142 10.02 1.88 6.58
N ALA A 143 10.54 2.95 7.20
CA ALA A 143 9.70 3.95 7.86
C ALA A 143 8.79 4.67 6.86
N TRP A 144 9.33 5.04 5.69
CA TRP A 144 8.55 5.65 4.62
C TRP A 144 7.45 4.72 4.09
N VAL A 145 7.70 3.42 3.91
CA VAL A 145 6.66 2.45 3.50
C VAL A 145 5.46 2.46 4.45
N LEU A 146 5.66 2.65 5.76
CA LEU A 146 4.54 2.73 6.71
C LEU A 146 3.71 4.00 6.50
N THR A 147 4.33 5.09 6.03
CA THR A 147 3.60 6.34 5.72
C THR A 147 2.69 6.21 4.51
N THR A 148 2.87 5.20 3.66
CA THR A 148 2.02 5.01 2.47
C THR A 148 0.68 4.35 2.77
N VAL A 149 0.46 3.85 4.00
CA VAL A 149 -0.78 3.17 4.40
C VAL A 149 -2.00 4.10 4.38
N ASP A 150 -1.87 5.31 4.94
CA ASP A 150 -2.95 6.29 4.98
C ASP A 150 -3.37 6.81 3.59
N PRO A 151 -2.45 7.27 2.71
CA PRO A 151 -2.83 7.70 1.37
C PRO A 151 -3.30 6.53 0.49
N PHE A 152 -2.86 5.30 0.76
CA PHE A 152 -3.43 4.10 0.14
C PHE A 152 -4.91 3.93 0.51
N LEU A 153 -5.25 4.03 1.79
CA LEU A 153 -6.63 3.94 2.25
C LEU A 153 -7.52 5.02 1.64
N GLU A 154 -7.02 6.26 1.58
CA GLU A 154 -7.76 7.37 0.97
C GLU A 154 -8.07 7.09 -0.50
N GLN A 155 -7.07 6.69 -1.29
CA GLN A 155 -7.26 6.35 -2.70
C GLN A 155 -8.17 5.14 -2.88
N MET A 156 -8.03 4.12 -2.02
CA MET A 156 -8.86 2.93 -2.06
C MET A 156 -10.33 3.23 -1.75
N ASN A 157 -10.58 4.03 -0.72
CA ASN A 157 -11.94 4.40 -0.33
C ASN A 157 -12.63 5.27 -1.38
N ALA A 158 -11.86 6.00 -2.18
CA ALA A 158 -12.34 6.76 -3.32
C ALA A 158 -12.50 5.94 -4.61
N ASP A 159 -12.00 4.69 -4.67
CA ASP A 159 -12.03 3.88 -5.89
C ASP A 159 -13.41 3.23 -6.11
N PRO A 160 -14.12 3.57 -7.21
CA PRO A 160 -15.43 2.99 -7.52
C PRO A 160 -15.37 1.48 -7.76
N LYS A 161 -14.23 0.92 -8.21
CA LYS A 161 -14.11 -0.54 -8.45
C LYS A 161 -14.08 -1.32 -7.14
N VAL A 162 -13.41 -0.76 -6.12
CA VAL A 162 -13.42 -1.34 -4.78
C VAL A 162 -14.83 -1.21 -4.19
N ALA A 163 -15.50 -0.09 -4.49
CA ALA A 163 -16.87 0.12 -4.07
C ALA A 163 -17.84 -0.93 -4.62
N GLU A 164 -17.77 -1.19 -5.94
CA GLU A 164 -18.54 -2.20 -6.65
C GLU A 164 -18.26 -3.62 -6.12
N LEU A 165 -16.98 -3.96 -5.92
CA LEU A 165 -16.58 -5.25 -5.35
C LEU A 165 -17.25 -5.51 -3.98
N LEU A 166 -17.36 -4.48 -3.15
CA LEU A 166 -17.95 -4.60 -1.82
C LEU A 166 -19.47 -4.70 -1.87
N GLU A 167 -20.10 -4.08 -2.85
CA GLU A 167 -21.54 -4.27 -3.11
C GLU A 167 -21.82 -5.69 -3.61
N GLU A 168 -21.02 -6.19 -4.56
CA GLU A 168 -21.11 -7.57 -5.05
C GLU A 168 -20.91 -8.57 -3.89
N TYR A 169 -19.87 -8.37 -3.08
CA TYR A 169 -19.62 -9.24 -1.93
C TYR A 169 -20.81 -9.24 -0.95
N ARG A 170 -21.37 -8.06 -0.63
CA ARG A 170 -22.53 -7.95 0.26
C ARG A 170 -23.78 -8.58 -0.35
N PHE A 171 -23.96 -8.50 -1.66
CA PHE A 171 -25.07 -9.15 -2.36
C PHE A 171 -25.01 -10.68 -2.21
N TYR A 172 -23.82 -11.28 -2.31
CA TYR A 172 -23.66 -12.74 -2.20
C TYR A 172 -23.53 -13.26 -0.76
N PHE A 173 -23.01 -12.45 0.17
CA PHE A 173 -22.61 -12.91 1.51
C PHE A 173 -23.17 -12.08 2.68
N GLY A 174 -23.97 -11.04 2.43
CA GLY A 174 -24.40 -10.06 3.44
C GLY A 174 -25.35 -10.58 4.52
N ASP A 175 -26.12 -11.63 4.24
CA ASP A 175 -27.09 -12.21 5.19
C ASP A 175 -26.52 -13.40 5.99
N GLN A 176 -25.25 -13.77 5.78
CA GLN A 176 -24.63 -14.88 6.49
C GLN A 176 -24.06 -14.38 7.83
N PRO A 177 -24.38 -15.02 8.98
CA PRO A 177 -23.64 -14.80 10.20
C PRO A 177 -22.19 -15.22 9.94
N GLN A 178 -21.30 -14.23 9.94
CA GLN A 178 -19.89 -14.46 9.66
C GLN A 178 -19.28 -15.29 10.81
N PRO A 179 -18.61 -16.42 10.53
CA PRO A 179 -17.97 -17.23 11.55
C PRO A 179 -16.75 -16.53 12.19
#